data_AF-A0A356X6U6-F1
#
_entry.id   AF-A0A356X6U6-F1
#
_cell.length_a   1.000
_cell.length_b   1.000
_cell.length_c   1.000
_cell.angle_alpha   90.00
_cell.angle_beta   90.00
_cell.angle_gamma   90.00
#
_symmetry.space_group_name_H-M   'P 1'
#
loop_
_entity.id
_entity.type
_entity.pdbx_description
1 polymer ?
#
loop_
_entity_poly.entity_id
_entity_poly.type
_entity_poly.pdbx_seq_one_letter_code
_entity_poly.pdbx_strand_id
1 'polypeptide(L)'
;MVDEDQERVFHFDLDYNLLDEFRIPSEIDKIDDLLVSSTQLIAFEHETNTLHKLLLNGSYNGFIPAEDVQSVAVSEEGLWMIFDNRMEFENGDQKSVEFGISIDAKDVAVQRSAIFILADNALYKIIFSP
;
A
#
# COMPACT_ATOMS: atom_id res chain seq x y z
N MET A 1 2.31 19.05 30.51
CA MET A 1 2.43 19.37 29.08
C MET A 1 2.84 18.07 28.44
N VAL A 2 1.88 17.35 27.87
CA VAL A 2 2.15 16.11 27.15
C VAL A 2 2.47 16.56 25.73
N ASP A 3 3.64 16.19 25.20
CA ASP A 3 3.97 16.35 23.79
C ASP A 3 2.86 15.71 22.97
N GLU A 4 2.04 16.53 22.33
CA GLU A 4 1.17 16.12 21.24
C GLU A 4 2.05 16.02 20.00
N ASP A 5 2.90 14.99 19.93
CA ASP A 5 3.47 14.52 18.67
C ASP A 5 2.31 13.95 17.83
N GLN A 6 1.49 14.85 17.30
CA GLN A 6 0.44 14.51 16.37
C GLN A 6 1.11 14.10 15.08
N GLU A 7 1.14 12.81 14.83
CA GLU A 7 1.55 12.25 13.56
C GLU A 7 0.58 12.79 12.48
N ARG A 8 1.11 13.64 11.60
CA ARG A 8 0.36 14.30 10.53
C ARG A 8 0.94 13.91 9.19
N VAL A 9 0.07 13.83 8.20
CA VAL A 9 0.46 13.69 6.79
C VAL A 9 0.29 15.05 6.14
N PHE A 10 1.34 15.47 5.43
CA PHE A 10 1.37 16.72 4.69
C PHE A 10 1.38 16.42 3.19
N HIS A 11 0.47 17.05 2.45
CA HIS A 11 0.35 16.89 1.01
C HIS A 11 0.83 18.17 0.33
N PHE A 12 1.87 18.05 -0.49
CA PHE A 12 2.45 19.15 -1.24
C PHE A 12 2.26 18.95 -2.75
N ASP A 13 2.23 20.05 -3.49
CA ASP A 13 2.44 19.99 -4.94
C ASP A 13 3.92 19.75 -5.29
N LEU A 14 4.23 19.66 -6.59
CA LEU A 14 5.59 19.43 -7.08
C LEU A 14 6.52 20.63 -6.90
N ASP A 15 5.97 21.81 -6.65
CA ASP A 15 6.71 23.04 -6.33
C ASP A 15 6.85 23.23 -4.80
N TYR A 16 6.47 22.21 -4.01
CA TYR A 16 6.56 22.17 -2.55
C TYR A 16 5.61 23.15 -1.82
N ASN A 17 4.54 23.60 -2.48
CA ASN A 17 3.47 24.33 -1.80
C ASN A 17 2.56 23.35 -1.07
N LEU A 18 2.22 23.65 0.19
CA LEU A 18 1.28 22.84 0.97
C LEU A 18 -0.12 22.94 0.34
N LEU A 19 -0.65 21.80 -0.10
CA LEU A 19 -2.01 21.67 -0.62
C LEU A 19 -3.00 21.35 0.50
N ASP A 20 -2.63 20.40 1.37
CA ASP A 20 -3.49 19.93 2.46
C ASP A 20 -2.65 19.30 3.59
N GLU A 21 -3.25 19.18 4.77
CA GLU A 21 -2.69 18.43 5.89
C GLU A 21 -3.80 17.76 6.70
N PHE A 22 -3.56 16.53 7.14
CA PHE A 22 -4.49 15.82 8.01
C PHE A 22 -3.75 15.08 9.12
N ARG A 23 -4.45 14.85 10.22
CA ARG A 23 -3.97 14.01 11.31
C ARG A 23 -4.17 12.55 10.93
N ILE A 24 -3.23 11.70 11.32
CA ILE A 24 -3.44 10.25 11.22
C ILE A 24 -4.66 9.89 12.09
N PRO A 25 -5.66 9.18 11.53
CA PRO A 25 -6.83 8.71 12.29
C PRO A 25 -6.45 7.88 13.51
N SER A 26 -7.26 7.94 14.55
CA SER A 26 -7.02 7.20 15.81
C SER A 26 -7.05 5.68 15.67
N GLU A 27 -7.56 5.17 14.56
CA GLU A 27 -7.60 3.76 14.20
C GLU A 27 -6.23 3.22 13.73
N ILE A 28 -5.27 4.10 13.45
CA ILE A 28 -3.93 3.78 12.98
C ILE A 28 -2.94 4.23 14.05
N ASP A 29 -2.21 3.30 14.66
CA ASP A 29 -1.20 3.64 15.66
C ASP A 29 0.09 4.11 14.97
N LYS A 30 0.42 3.54 13.79
CA LYS A 30 1.59 3.92 13.00
C LYS A 30 1.38 3.69 11.50
N ILE A 31 1.95 4.57 10.68
CA ILE A 31 2.07 4.37 9.23
C ILE A 31 3.50 3.96 8.90
N ASP A 32 3.69 2.70 8.53
CA ASP A 32 4.99 2.21 8.07
C ASP A 32 5.18 2.42 6.56
N ASP A 33 4.10 2.31 5.78
CA ASP A 33 4.07 2.62 4.35
C ASP A 33 2.78 3.37 3.96
N LEU A 34 2.88 4.26 2.98
CA LEU A 34 1.76 5.08 2.49
C LEU A 34 1.68 5.02 0.97
N LEU A 35 0.66 4.34 0.47
CA LEU A 35 0.36 4.22 -0.95
C LEU A 35 -0.72 5.22 -1.35
N VAL A 36 -0.50 5.89 -2.48
CA VAL A 36 -1.39 6.94 -2.98
C VAL A 36 -1.97 6.51 -4.34
N SER A 37 -3.30 6.46 -4.43
CA SER A 37 -4.00 6.35 -5.71
C SER A 37 -4.65 7.69 -6.07
N SER A 38 -5.32 7.74 -7.23
CA SER A 38 -6.09 8.91 -7.66
C SER A 38 -7.35 9.17 -6.81
N THR A 39 -7.77 8.22 -5.97
CA THR A 39 -9.05 8.27 -5.24
C THR A 39 -8.93 8.02 -3.74
N GLN A 40 -7.85 7.38 -3.28
CA GLN A 40 -7.67 7.00 -1.88
C GLN A 40 -6.19 6.93 -1.51
N LEU A 41 -5.95 6.92 -0.20
CA LEU A 41 -4.67 6.55 0.39
C LEU A 41 -4.83 5.18 1.05
N ILE A 42 -3.76 4.40 1.04
CA ILE A 42 -3.67 3.15 1.78
C ILE A 42 -2.47 3.26 2.71
N ALA A 43 -2.70 3.22 4.01
CA ALA A 43 -1.65 3.17 5.01
C ALA A 43 -1.44 1.72 5.44
N PHE A 44 -0.22 1.22 5.34
CA PHE A 44 0.14 -0.10 5.84
C PHE A 44 0.77 0.00 7.23
N GLU A 45 0.18 -0.71 8.18
CA GLU A 45 0.68 -0.89 9.53
C GLU A 45 1.17 -2.34 9.68
N HIS A 46 2.50 -2.53 9.69
CA HIS A 46 3.10 -3.86 9.68
C HIS A 46 2.95 -4.58 11.02
N GLU A 47 2.92 -3.84 12.15
CA GLU A 47 2.78 -4.46 13.47
C GLU A 47 1.45 -5.20 13.63
N THR A 48 0.38 -4.65 13.07
CA THR A 48 -0.98 -5.23 13.12
C THR A 48 -1.33 -5.98 11.83
N ASN A 49 -0.44 -6.00 10.84
CA ASN A 49 -0.70 -6.49 9.48
C ASN A 49 -2.03 -5.98 8.91
N THR A 50 -2.23 -4.66 8.96
CA THR A 50 -3.48 -4.03 8.52
C THR A 50 -3.24 -2.96 7.47
N LEU A 51 -3.99 -3.04 6.37
CA LEU A 51 -4.03 -2.01 5.34
C LEU A 51 -5.24 -1.11 5.58
N HIS A 52 -5.00 0.11 6.05
CA HIS A 52 -6.02 1.09 6.35
C HIS A 52 -6.34 1.92 5.13
N LYS A 53 -7.62 2.01 4.75
CA LYS A 53 -8.09 2.81 3.63
C LYS A 53 -8.48 4.19 4.13
N LEU A 54 -7.92 5.23 3.53
CA LEU A 54 -8.28 6.62 3.80
C LEU A 54 -8.75 7.28 2.51
N LEU A 55 -9.67 8.24 2.64
CA LEU A 55 -9.92 9.19 1.56
C LEU A 55 -8.69 10.12 1.40
N LEU A 56 -8.57 10.81 0.26
CA LEU A 56 -7.43 11.69 0.00
C LEU A 56 -7.27 12.86 0.99
N ASN A 57 -8.34 13.19 1.72
CA ASN A 57 -8.33 14.20 2.79
C ASN A 57 -7.99 13.61 4.18
N GLY A 58 -7.58 12.34 4.24
CA GLY A 58 -7.22 11.65 5.48
C GLY A 58 -8.36 11.00 6.25
N SER A 59 -9.62 11.18 5.84
CA SER A 59 -10.75 10.54 6.52
C SER A 59 -10.68 9.02 6.42
N TYR A 60 -10.84 8.33 7.55
CA TYR A 60 -10.85 6.87 7.61
C TYR A 60 -12.03 6.26 6.83
N ASN A 61 -11.77 5.23 6.03
CA ASN A 61 -12.72 4.59 5.12
C ASN A 61 -12.71 3.04 5.24
N GLY A 62 -12.15 2.50 6.32
CA GLY A 62 -12.11 1.06 6.61
C GLY A 62 -10.73 0.44 6.45
N PHE A 63 -10.67 -0.90 6.45
CA PHE A 63 -9.41 -1.64 6.42
C PHE A 63 -9.51 -2.95 5.64
N ILE A 64 -8.35 -3.52 5.31
CA ILE A 64 -8.19 -4.88 4.80
C ILE A 64 -7.20 -5.60 5.74
N PRO A 65 -7.56 -6.77 6.29
CA PRO A 65 -6.59 -7.65 6.95
C PRO A 65 -5.51 -8.06 5.94
N ALA A 66 -4.25 -7.90 6.30
CA ALA A 66 -3.10 -8.15 5.45
C ALA A 66 -2.16 -9.20 6.08
N GLU A 67 -2.74 -10.18 6.76
CA GLU A 67 -1.99 -11.31 7.31
C GLU A 67 -1.14 -11.97 6.21
N ASP A 68 0.14 -12.19 6.50
CA ASP A 68 1.13 -12.78 5.58
C ASP A 68 1.44 -11.96 4.31
N VAL A 69 0.90 -10.74 4.18
CA VAL A 69 1.27 -9.82 3.11
C VAL A 69 2.67 -9.27 3.39
N GLN A 70 3.58 -9.48 2.44
CA GLN A 70 4.98 -9.05 2.54
C GLN A 70 5.17 -7.64 1.99
N SER A 71 4.45 -7.29 0.93
CA SER A 71 4.55 -5.99 0.28
C SER A 71 3.28 -5.68 -0.52
N VAL A 72 3.03 -4.39 -0.73
CA VAL A 72 1.83 -3.91 -1.43
C VAL A 72 2.19 -2.84 -2.47
N ALA A 73 1.39 -2.76 -3.53
CA ALA A 73 1.48 -1.69 -4.51
C ALA A 73 0.10 -1.28 -5.00
N VAL A 74 -0.10 0.01 -5.22
CA VAL A 74 -1.34 0.54 -5.77
C VAL A 74 -1.19 0.86 -7.25
N SER A 75 -2.21 0.56 -8.04
CA SER A 75 -2.37 1.03 -9.42
C SER A 75 -3.65 1.85 -9.57
N GLU A 76 -3.92 2.39 -10.75
CA GLU A 76 -5.20 3.05 -11.02
C GLU A 76 -6.40 2.10 -10.92
N GLU A 77 -6.17 0.80 -11.09
CA GLU A 77 -7.22 -0.22 -11.16
C GLU A 77 -7.49 -0.89 -9.81
N GLY A 78 -6.53 -0.88 -8.88
CA GLY A 78 -6.69 -1.55 -7.59
C GLY A 78 -5.40 -1.71 -6.80
N LEU A 79 -5.48 -2.54 -5.76
CA LEU A 79 -4.39 -2.85 -4.85
C LEU A 79 -3.81 -4.23 -5.18
N TRP A 80 -2.50 -4.30 -5.33
CA TRP A 80 -1.75 -5.54 -5.41
C TRP A 80 -1.15 -5.86 -4.04
N MET A 81 -1.36 -7.09 -3.60
CA MET A 81 -0.80 -7.65 -2.37
C MET A 81 0.09 -8.83 -2.72
N ILE A 82 1.33 -8.79 -2.26
CA ILE A 82 2.32 -9.84 -2.52
C ILE A 82 2.48 -10.67 -1.26
N PHE A 83 2.24 -11.96 -1.40
CA PHE A 83 2.48 -12.99 -0.40
C PHE A 83 3.73 -13.79 -0.78
N ASP A 84 4.12 -14.71 0.09
CA ASP A 84 5.29 -15.56 -0.13
C ASP A 84 5.22 -16.38 -1.43
N ASN A 85 4.05 -16.87 -1.83
CA ASN A 85 3.91 -17.83 -2.93
C ASN A 85 2.92 -17.39 -4.01
N ARG A 86 2.24 -16.25 -3.81
CA ARG A 86 1.19 -15.75 -4.70
C ARG A 86 1.11 -14.23 -4.66
N MET A 87 0.42 -13.68 -5.64
CA MET A 87 -0.05 -12.31 -5.61
C MET A 87 -1.57 -12.27 -5.68
N GLU A 88 -2.15 -11.29 -5.01
CA GLU A 88 -3.57 -11.00 -5.07
C GLU A 88 -3.80 -9.58 -5.57
N PHE A 89 -4.87 -9.41 -6.34
CA PHE A 89 -5.35 -8.13 -6.82
C PHE A 89 -6.75 -7.88 -6.30
N GLU A 90 -6.93 -6.75 -5.62
CA GLU A 90 -8.15 -6.32 -4.97
C GLU A 90 -8.66 -5.03 -5.63
N ASN A 91 -9.83 -5.11 -6.27
CA ASN A 91 -10.50 -3.95 -6.86
C ASN A 91 -12.03 -3.93 -6.62
N GLY A 92 -12.47 -4.59 -5.54
CA GLY A 92 -13.88 -4.92 -5.27
C GLY A 92 -14.21 -6.36 -5.63
N ASP A 93 -13.46 -6.93 -6.57
CA ASP A 93 -13.29 -8.37 -6.73
C ASP A 93 -11.86 -8.76 -6.31
N GLN A 94 -11.68 -9.97 -5.80
CA GLN A 94 -10.39 -10.53 -5.45
C GLN A 94 -9.95 -11.54 -6.51
N LYS A 95 -8.77 -11.33 -7.09
CA LYS A 95 -8.12 -12.27 -8.02
C LYS A 95 -6.78 -12.70 -7.46
N SER A 96 -6.42 -13.97 -7.61
CA SER A 96 -5.15 -14.51 -7.10
C SER A 96 -4.39 -15.25 -8.20
N VAL A 97 -3.07 -15.12 -8.18
CA VAL A 97 -2.14 -15.82 -9.08
C VAL A 97 -0.98 -16.39 -8.27
N GLU A 98 -0.84 -17.70 -8.31
CA GLU A 98 0.27 -18.44 -7.68
C GLU A 98 1.56 -18.31 -8.50
N PHE A 99 2.70 -18.09 -7.84
CA PHE A 99 4.02 -18.04 -8.47
C PHE A 99 4.59 -19.43 -8.75
N GLY A 100 4.16 -20.45 -7.99
CA GLY A 100 4.73 -21.80 -8.02
C GLY A 100 6.10 -21.92 -7.36
N ILE A 101 6.64 -20.83 -6.82
CA ILE A 101 7.86 -20.73 -6.01
C ILE A 101 7.59 -19.82 -4.82
N SER A 102 8.38 -19.96 -3.76
CA SER A 102 8.39 -18.98 -2.67
C SER A 102 9.33 -17.82 -3.02
N ILE A 103 8.86 -16.60 -2.81
CA ILE A 103 9.53 -15.32 -2.99
C ILE A 103 9.42 -14.57 -1.65
N ASP A 104 10.56 -14.11 -1.11
CA ASP A 104 10.58 -13.21 0.05
C ASP A 104 10.62 -11.77 -0.47
N ALA A 105 9.44 -11.21 -0.73
CA ALA A 105 9.27 -9.89 -1.31
C ALA A 105 9.62 -8.80 -0.29
N LYS A 106 10.53 -7.90 -0.69
CA LYS A 106 10.91 -6.72 0.09
C LYS A 106 10.19 -5.46 -0.35
N ASP A 107 9.85 -5.38 -1.63
CA ASP A 107 9.13 -4.26 -2.21
C ASP A 107 8.44 -4.69 -3.51
N VAL A 108 7.41 -3.96 -3.91
CA VAL A 108 6.70 -4.19 -5.16
C VAL A 108 6.33 -2.87 -5.84
N ALA A 109 6.49 -2.84 -7.15
CA ALA A 109 6.10 -1.71 -7.98
C ALA A 109 5.27 -2.19 -9.17
N VAL A 110 4.22 -1.45 -9.50
CA VAL A 110 3.34 -1.73 -10.64
C VAL A 110 3.56 -0.66 -11.70
N GLN A 111 3.80 -1.07 -12.94
CA GLN A 111 3.90 -0.17 -14.09
C GLN A 111 3.13 -0.74 -15.28
N ARG A 112 2.03 -0.07 -15.64
CA ARG A 112 1.22 -0.34 -16.85
C ARG A 112 0.83 -1.82 -16.98
N SER A 113 1.68 -2.63 -17.61
CA SER A 113 1.47 -4.06 -17.91
C SER A 113 2.46 -4.98 -17.21
N ALA A 114 3.17 -4.48 -16.19
CA ALA A 114 4.13 -5.27 -15.44
C ALA A 114 4.10 -4.99 -13.94
N ILE A 115 4.30 -6.05 -13.16
CA ILE A 115 4.57 -6.00 -11.73
C ILE A 115 6.03 -6.37 -11.53
N PHE A 116 6.73 -5.57 -10.73
CA PHE A 116 8.11 -5.78 -10.36
C PHE A 116 8.17 -6.12 -8.87
N ILE A 117 8.71 -7.27 -8.52
CA ILE A 117 8.87 -7.71 -7.13
C ILE A 117 10.36 -7.75 -6.82
N LEU A 118 10.78 -6.91 -5.87
CA LEU A 118 12.14 -6.91 -5.34
C LEU A 118 12.25 -7.97 -4.25
N ALA A 119 13.23 -8.86 -4.38
CA ALA A 119 13.63 -9.82 -3.36
C ALA A 119 15.12 -9.64 -3.04
N ASP A 120 15.63 -10.34 -2.02
CA ASP A 120 17.01 -10.16 -1.52
C ASP A 120 18.10 -10.24 -2.60
N ASN A 121 17.93 -11.13 -3.60
CA ASN A 121 18.95 -11.42 -4.60
C ASN A 121 18.43 -11.37 -6.05
N ALA A 122 17.19 -10.92 -6.26
CA ALA A 122 16.55 -10.94 -7.56
C ALA A 122 15.49 -9.85 -7.70
N LEU A 123 15.26 -9.46 -8.96
CA LEU A 123 14.10 -8.65 -9.36
C LEU A 123 13.25 -9.51 -10.29
N TYR A 124 12.04 -9.83 -9.87
CA TYR A 124 11.08 -10.56 -10.69
C TYR A 124 10.22 -9.57 -11.47
N LYS A 125 9.95 -9.87 -12.74
CA LYS A 125 9.02 -9.11 -13.58
C LYS A 125 7.91 -10.03 -14.05
N ILE A 126 6.68 -9.70 -13.69
CA ILE A 126 5.48 -10.42 -14.13
C ILE A 126 4.79 -9.54 -15.17
N ILE A 127 4.53 -10.09 -16.36
CA ILE A 127 3.80 -9.40 -17.42
C ILE A 127 2.35 -9.85 -17.36
N PHE A 128 1.43 -8.90 -17.37
CA PHE A 128 0.00 -9.17 -17.48
C PHE A 128 -0.59 -8.38 -18.64
N SER A 129 -1.64 -8.93 -19.25
CA SER A 129 -2.49 -8.19 -20.19
C SER A 129 -3.65 -7.61 -19.40
N PRO A 130 -3.95 -6.30 -19.52
CA PRO A 130 -5.19 -5.74 -18.98
C PRO A 130 -6.43 -6.37 -19.64
#